data_AF-A0A952LFN5-F1
#
_entry.id   AF-A0A952LFN5-F1
#
_cell.length_a   1.000
_cell.length_b   1.000
_cell.length_c   1.000
_cell.angle_alpha   90.00
_cell.angle_beta   90.00
_cell.angle_gamma   90.00
#
_symmetry.space_group_name_H-M   'P 1'
#
loop_
_entity.id
_entity.type
_entity.pdbx_description
1 polymer ?
#
loop_
_entity_poly.entity_id
_entity_poly.type
_entity_poly.pdbx_seq_one_letter_code
_entity_poly.pdbx_strand_id
1 'polypeptide(L)'
;MALALPVLAHSLFGATVGISLSMLMAGLAVTLPLIWGRRSWGRAIVISAEDIQVMRCDGTTLAITGSAITALINKTDCVGVVWQDGPKRRSLVIGGEGFSPPTWQQLAQAFQALELQRKGATVAAP
;
A
#
# COMPACT_ATOMS: atom_id res chain seq x y z
N MET A 1 -33.53 54.47 -0.60
CA MET A 1 -33.17 53.17 -0.01
C MET A 1 -32.95 52.16 -1.14
N ALA A 2 -31.72 51.86 -1.56
CA ALA A 2 -31.45 50.78 -2.54
C ALA A 2 -29.95 50.36 -2.68
N LEU A 3 -29.13 50.44 -1.62
CA LEU A 3 -27.69 50.11 -1.72
C LEU A 3 -27.24 48.90 -0.88
N ALA A 4 -28.14 48.24 -0.15
CA ALA A 4 -27.76 47.17 0.78
C ALA A 4 -27.65 45.77 0.14
N LEU A 5 -28.23 45.54 -1.04
CA LEU A 5 -28.31 44.22 -1.67
C LEU A 5 -27.00 43.68 -2.28
N PRO A 6 -26.14 44.46 -2.97
CA PRO A 6 -24.96 43.90 -3.64
C PRO A 6 -23.83 43.54 -2.67
N VAL A 7 -23.74 44.20 -1.51
CA VAL A 7 -22.73 43.94 -0.48
C VAL A 7 -23.03 42.61 0.25
N LEU A 8 -24.30 42.37 0.56
CA LEU A 8 -24.75 41.10 1.15
C LEU A 8 -24.52 39.91 0.20
N ALA A 9 -24.80 40.08 -1.10
CA ALA A 9 -24.54 39.05 -2.10
C ALA A 9 -23.04 38.70 -2.22
N HIS A 10 -22.15 39.69 -2.24
CA HIS A 10 -20.69 39.46 -2.27
C HIS A 10 -20.18 38.74 -1.01
N SER A 11 -20.72 39.06 0.17
CA SER A 11 -20.34 38.38 1.41
C SER A 11 -20.80 36.92 1.50
N LEU A 12 -22.01 36.61 1.00
CA LEU A 12 -22.56 35.25 0.99
C LEU A 12 -21.88 34.36 -0.06
N PHE A 13 -21.59 34.90 -1.25
CA PHE A 13 -20.82 34.18 -2.27
C PHE A 13 -19.33 34.03 -1.88
N GLY A 14 -18.71 35.05 -1.28
CA GLY A 14 -17.34 34.97 -0.77
C GLY A 14 -17.19 33.96 0.38
N ALA A 15 -18.17 33.92 1.30
CA ALA A 15 -18.18 32.95 2.39
C ALA A 15 -18.40 31.52 1.90
N THR A 16 -19.33 31.29 0.95
CA THR A 16 -19.57 29.95 0.39
C THR A 16 -18.36 29.44 -0.40
N VAL A 17 -17.72 30.29 -1.22
CA VAL A 17 -16.48 29.91 -1.93
C VAL A 17 -15.34 29.66 -0.94
N GLY A 18 -15.21 30.48 0.11
CA GLY A 18 -14.21 30.28 1.16
C GLY A 18 -14.40 28.99 1.95
N ILE A 19 -15.66 28.63 2.28
CA ILE A 19 -15.99 27.37 2.96
C ILE A 19 -15.72 26.17 2.04
N SER A 20 -16.11 26.24 0.76
CA SER A 20 -15.82 25.18 -0.21
C SER A 20 -14.32 24.98 -0.43
N LEU A 21 -13.55 26.07 -0.53
CA LEU A 21 -12.09 26.00 -0.67
C LEU A 21 -11.42 25.45 0.60
N SER A 22 -11.92 25.85 1.78
CA SER A 22 -11.42 25.35 3.07
C SER A 22 -11.73 23.86 3.27
N MET A 23 -12.92 23.41 2.85
CA MET A 23 -13.27 21.98 2.85
C MET A 23 -12.42 21.18 1.86
N LEU A 24 -12.16 21.73 0.67
CA LEU A 24 -11.26 21.11 -0.31
C LEU A 24 -9.83 20.99 0.23
N MET A 25 -9.32 22.06 0.85
CA MET A 25 -7.98 22.07 1.45
C MET A 25 -7.88 21.17 2.67
N ALA A 26 -8.92 21.07 3.50
CA ALA A 26 -8.99 20.10 4.58
C ALA A 26 -9.00 18.65 4.05
N GLY A 27 -9.78 18.39 2.99
CA GLY A 27 -9.79 17.09 2.31
C GLY A 27 -8.43 16.74 1.69
N LEU A 28 -7.76 17.71 1.07
CA LEU A 28 -6.39 17.57 0.55
C LEU A 28 -5.38 17.33 1.68
N ALA A 29 -5.48 18.05 2.79
CA ALA A 29 -4.59 17.89 3.94
C ALA A 29 -4.74 16.51 4.61
N VAL A 30 -5.91 15.87 4.53
CA VAL A 30 -6.13 14.50 5.02
C VAL A 30 -5.65 13.46 3.99
N THR A 31 -5.85 13.70 2.69
CA THR A 31 -5.50 12.74 1.64
C THR A 31 -4.02 12.78 1.21
N LEU A 32 -3.35 13.94 1.28
CA LEU A 32 -1.94 14.10 0.98
C LEU A 32 -1.02 13.20 1.84
N PRO A 33 -1.14 13.15 3.17
CA PRO A 33 -0.32 12.24 3.98
C PRO A 33 -0.67 10.76 3.75
N LEU A 34 -1.89 10.44 3.30
CA LEU A 34 -2.26 9.08 2.87
C LEU A 34 -1.54 8.68 1.58
N ILE A 35 -1.32 9.62 0.66
CA ILE A 35 -0.61 9.39 -0.61
C ILE A 35 0.91 9.40 -0.40
N TRP A 36 1.45 10.34 0.39
CA TRP A 36 2.86 10.37 0.79
C TRP A 36 3.25 9.27 1.79
N GLY A 37 2.26 8.65 2.43
CA GLY A 37 2.42 7.42 3.21
C GLY A 37 2.80 6.19 2.36
N ARG A 38 2.78 6.29 1.02
CA ARG A 38 3.50 5.36 0.13
C ARG A 38 5.01 5.57 0.29
N ARG A 39 5.53 5.26 1.48
CA ARG A 39 6.95 5.00 1.70
C ARG A 39 7.35 3.97 0.65
N SER A 40 8.35 4.25 -0.18
CA SER A 40 8.97 3.24 -1.04
C SER A 40 9.34 2.05 -0.15
N TRP A 41 8.56 0.96 -0.25
CA TRP A 41 8.55 -0.08 0.80
C TRP A 41 9.81 -0.92 0.83
N GLY A 42 10.64 -0.85 -0.21
CA GLY A 42 11.96 -1.44 -0.14
C GLY A 42 12.91 -0.94 -1.20
N ARG A 43 14.18 -0.88 -0.82
CA ARG A 43 15.32 -0.73 -1.72
C ARG A 43 15.69 -2.07 -2.37
N ALA A 44 15.38 -3.19 -1.71
CA ALA A 44 15.52 -4.53 -2.25
C ALA A 44 14.48 -5.48 -1.64
N ILE A 45 14.04 -6.46 -2.43
CA ILE A 45 13.16 -7.54 -2.01
C ILE A 45 13.86 -8.85 -2.36
N VAL A 46 14.12 -9.67 -1.35
CA VAL A 46 14.73 -11.00 -1.51
C VAL A 46 13.69 -12.01 -1.09
N ILE A 47 13.35 -12.92 -1.99
CA ILE A 47 12.37 -13.98 -1.76
C ILE A 47 13.14 -15.29 -1.77
N SER A 48 13.11 -16.02 -0.67
CA SER A 48 13.61 -17.38 -0.59
C SER A 48 12.42 -18.37 -0.50
N ALA A 49 12.73 -19.66 -0.46
CA ALA A 49 11.73 -20.71 -0.27
C ALA A 49 11.05 -20.65 1.11
N GLU A 50 11.72 -20.09 2.11
CA GLU A 50 11.28 -20.15 3.51
C GLU A 50 10.91 -18.79 4.08
N ASP A 51 11.46 -17.70 3.53
CA ASP A 51 11.27 -16.35 4.03
C ASP A 51 11.22 -15.29 2.92
N ILE A 52 10.54 -14.20 3.22
CA ILE A 52 10.55 -12.98 2.39
C ILE A 52 11.27 -11.90 3.18
N GLN A 53 12.34 -11.37 2.63
CA GLN A 53 13.10 -10.27 3.22
C GLN A 53 12.88 -9.00 2.41
N VAL A 54 12.46 -7.93 3.10
CA VAL A 54 12.24 -6.63 2.50
C VAL A 54 13.17 -5.62 3.17
N MET A 55 14.17 -5.16 2.41
CA MET A 55 15.08 -4.11 2.86
C MET A 55 14.42 -2.76 2.66
N ARG A 56 14.05 -2.09 3.74
CA ARG A 56 13.42 -0.76 3.74
C ARG A 56 14.42 0.33 3.37
N CYS A 57 13.91 1.50 3.00
CA CYS A 57 14.76 2.65 2.65
C CYS A 57 15.57 3.22 3.83
N ASP A 58 15.16 2.94 5.07
CA ASP A 58 15.92 3.28 6.28
C ASP A 58 17.09 2.30 6.57
N GLY A 59 17.30 1.31 5.69
CA GLY A 59 18.34 0.29 5.84
C GLY A 59 17.94 -0.89 6.74
N THR A 60 16.75 -0.86 7.35
CA THR A 60 16.26 -1.99 8.14
C THR A 60 15.74 -3.11 7.25
N THR A 61 15.94 -4.36 7.66
CA THR A 61 15.41 -5.53 6.95
C THR A 61 14.23 -6.10 7.71
N LEU A 62 13.09 -6.20 7.03
CA LEU A 62 11.92 -6.91 7.52
C LEU A 62 11.98 -8.35 7.00
N ALA A 63 12.23 -9.31 7.89
CA ALA A 63 12.11 -10.72 7.57
C ALA A 63 10.67 -11.20 7.88
N ILE A 64 10.03 -11.81 6.90
CA ILE A 64 8.70 -12.41 7.00
C ILE A 64 8.90 -13.92 6.84
N THR A 65 8.87 -14.64 7.95
CA THR A 65 9.00 -16.10 7.94
C THR A 65 7.77 -16.75 7.30
N GLY A 66 7.98 -17.77 6.47
CA GLY A 66 6.91 -18.49 5.78
C GLY A 66 5.83 -19.06 6.70
N SER A 67 6.20 -19.51 7.90
CA SER A 67 5.27 -20.00 8.92
C SER A 67 4.31 -18.93 9.45
N ALA A 68 4.68 -17.66 9.39
CA ALA A 68 3.82 -16.54 9.79
C ALA A 68 2.86 -16.10 8.69
N ILE A 69 3.06 -16.55 7.44
CA ILE A 69 2.27 -16.13 6.28
C ILE A 69 0.90 -16.80 6.32
N THR A 70 -0.14 -15.98 6.45
CA THR A 70 -1.55 -16.43 6.46
C THR A 70 -2.16 -16.45 5.06
N ALA A 71 -1.81 -15.48 4.21
CA ALA A 71 -2.30 -15.43 2.82
C ALA A 71 -1.25 -14.87 1.86
N LEU A 72 -1.28 -15.36 0.63
CA LEU A 72 -0.54 -14.85 -0.52
C LEU A 72 -1.54 -14.41 -1.59
N ILE A 73 -1.23 -13.30 -2.25
CA ILE A 73 -2.03 -12.71 -3.32
C ILE A 73 -1.11 -12.63 -4.53
N ASN A 74 -1.51 -13.24 -5.64
CA ASN A 74 -0.78 -13.16 -6.90
C ASN A 74 -1.74 -12.71 -7.99
N LYS A 75 -1.57 -11.48 -8.48
CA LYS A 75 -2.34 -10.88 -9.58
C LYS A 75 -1.36 -10.39 -10.64
N THR A 76 -1.88 -10.17 -11.85
CA THR A 76 -1.09 -9.73 -13.00
C THR A 76 -0.20 -8.51 -12.70
N ASP A 77 -0.76 -7.53 -12.00
CA ASP A 77 -0.09 -6.24 -11.77
C ASP A 77 0.32 -6.03 -10.31
N CYS A 78 0.03 -6.99 -9.43
CA CYS A 78 0.45 -6.91 -8.04
C CYS A 78 0.61 -8.28 -7.37
N VAL A 79 1.59 -8.36 -6.49
CA VAL A 79 1.72 -9.48 -5.55
C VAL A 79 1.54 -8.95 -4.14
N GLY A 80 1.08 -9.79 -3.23
CA GLY A 80 0.87 -9.43 -1.85
C GLY A 80 1.09 -10.59 -0.90
N VAL A 81 1.52 -10.26 0.30
CA VAL A 81 1.69 -11.20 1.41
C VAL A 81 1.00 -10.64 2.64
N VAL A 82 0.27 -11.51 3.34
CA VAL A 82 -0.38 -11.20 4.61
C VAL A 82 0.16 -12.17 5.64
N TRP A 83 0.64 -11.65 6.76
CA TRP A 83 1.25 -12.45 7.82
C TRP A 83 0.81 -11.99 9.20
N GLN A 84 0.97 -12.88 10.17
CA GLN A 84 0.73 -12.62 11.58
C GLN A 84 2.06 -12.17 12.23
N ASP A 85 2.07 -11.00 12.85
CA ASP A 85 3.19 -10.48 13.63
C ASP A 85 2.73 -10.26 15.08
N GLY A 86 2.85 -11.32 15.89
CA GLY A 86 2.26 -11.38 17.23
C GLY A 86 0.73 -11.19 17.18
N PRO A 87 0.15 -10.23 17.94
CA PRO A 87 -1.29 -9.98 17.92
C PRO A 87 -1.75 -9.19 16.67
N LYS A 88 -0.82 -8.66 15.87
CA LYS A 88 -1.15 -7.77 14.75
C LYS A 88 -1.06 -8.54 13.44
N ARG A 89 -2.13 -8.43 12.64
CA ARG A 89 -2.11 -8.86 11.24
C ARG A 89 -1.48 -7.76 10.40
N ARG A 90 -0.48 -8.12 9.60
CA ARG A 90 0.21 -7.20 8.68
C ARG A 90 0.05 -7.66 7.23
N SER A 91 0.16 -6.72 6.31
CA SER A 91 0.15 -6.98 4.89
C SER A 91 1.19 -6.13 4.16
N LEU A 92 1.67 -6.66 3.05
CA LEU A 92 2.55 -6.01 2.11
C LEU A 92 1.99 -6.26 0.73
N VAL A 93 1.85 -5.20 -0.06
CA VAL A 93 1.43 -5.27 -1.45
C VAL A 93 2.52 -4.60 -2.29
N ILE A 94 2.99 -5.30 -3.30
CA ILE A 94 4.02 -4.87 -4.23
C ILE A 94 3.34 -4.74 -5.60
N GLY A 95 3.29 -3.51 -6.13
CA GLY A 95 2.78 -3.25 -7.49
C GLY A 95 3.88 -3.39 -8.53
N GLY A 96 3.52 -3.79 -9.74
CA GLY A 96 4.44 -3.98 -10.87
C GLY A 96 4.97 -2.68 -11.51
N GLU A 97 4.33 -1.53 -11.23
CA GLU A 97 4.59 -0.24 -11.88
C GLU A 97 6.04 0.29 -11.73
N GLY A 98 6.82 -0.25 -10.79
CA GLY A 98 8.22 0.13 -10.53
C GLY A 98 9.27 -0.87 -11.04
N PHE A 99 8.85 -1.97 -11.68
CA PHE A 99 9.74 -3.04 -12.13
C PHE A 99 9.81 -3.08 -13.66
N SER A 100 10.97 -3.45 -14.20
CA SER A 100 11.03 -3.85 -15.60
C SER A 100 10.25 -5.16 -15.79
N PRO A 101 9.68 -5.42 -16.98
CA PRO A 101 8.95 -6.67 -17.25
C PRO A 101 9.69 -7.96 -16.85
N PRO A 102 11.00 -8.16 -17.14
CA PRO A 102 11.68 -9.38 -16.73
C PRO A 102 11.84 -9.48 -15.20
N THR A 103 12.12 -8.37 -14.51
CA THR A 103 12.23 -8.37 -13.05
C THR A 103 10.88 -8.63 -12.38
N TRP A 104 9.80 -8.07 -12.93
CA TRP A 104 8.45 -8.34 -12.47
C TRP A 104 8.07 -9.82 -12.62
N GLN A 105 8.38 -10.41 -13.78
CA GLN A 105 8.11 -11.82 -14.04
C GLN A 105 8.89 -12.74 -13.10
N GLN A 106 10.17 -12.45 -12.83
CA GLN A 106 10.97 -13.21 -11.85
C GLN A 106 10.36 -13.12 -10.44
N LEU A 107 9.91 -11.94 -10.03
CA LEU A 107 9.30 -11.73 -8.72
C LEU A 107 7.95 -12.45 -8.61
N ALA A 108 7.11 -12.39 -9.64
CA ALA A 108 5.84 -13.12 -9.70
C ALA A 108 6.04 -14.64 -9.67
N GLN A 109 7.07 -15.15 -10.37
CA GLN A 109 7.43 -16.58 -10.34
C GLN A 109 7.92 -17.02 -8.96
N ALA A 110 8.74 -16.20 -8.28
CA ALA A 110 9.19 -16.50 -6.93
C ALA A 110 8.00 -16.57 -5.94
N PHE A 111 7.05 -15.64 -6.05
CA PHE A 111 5.81 -15.67 -5.27
C PHE A 111 4.97 -16.92 -5.55
N GLN A 112 4.86 -17.33 -6.82
CA GLN A 112 4.12 -18.53 -7.21
C GLN A 112 4.78 -19.81 -6.67
N ALA A 113 6.11 -19.90 -6.70
CA ALA A 113 6.86 -21.02 -6.15
C ALA A 113 6.65 -21.15 -4.64
N LEU A 114 6.70 -20.04 -3.91
CA LEU A 114 6.41 -19.98 -2.48
C LEU A 114 4.97 -20.46 -2.17
N GLU A 115 4.00 -20.04 -2.97
CA GLU A 115 2.60 -20.45 -2.81
C GLU A 115 2.41 -21.97 -3.02
N LEU A 116 3.07 -22.53 -4.04
CA LEU A 116 3.03 -23.96 -4.34
C LEU A 116 3.67 -24.79 -3.23
N GLN A 117 4.82 -24.37 -2.71
CA GLN A 117 5.48 -25.03 -1.58
C GLN A 117 4.59 -25.03 -0.33
N ARG A 118 3.95 -23.89 -0.03
CA ARG A 118 3.04 -23.81 1.13
C ARG A 118 1.86 -24.76 0.96
N LYS A 119 1.22 -24.78 -0.20
CA LYS A 119 0.11 -25.70 -0.52
C LYS A 119 0.57 -27.16 -0.42
N GLY A 120 1.75 -27.49 -0.94
CA GLY A 120 2.33 -28.84 -0.84
C GLY A 120 2.65 -29.27 0.60
N ALA A 121 3.19 -28.37 1.42
CA ALA A 121 3.45 -28.62 2.84
C ALA A 121 2.15 -28.85 3.64
N THR A 122 1.05 -28.21 3.23
CA THR A 122 -0.24 -28.37 3.92
C THR A 122 -0.89 -29.73 3.65
N VAL A 123 -0.51 -30.43 2.57
CA VAL A 123 -1.05 -31.75 2.19
C VAL A 123 -0.28 -32.90 2.87
N ALA A 124 0.92 -32.65 3.38
CA ALA A 124 1.79 -33.66 3.99
C ALA A 124 1.64 -33.83 5.51
N ALA A 125 0.70 -33.11 6.15
CA ALA A 125 0.42 -33.26 7.58
C ALA A 125 -0.69 -34.33 7.79
N PRO A 126 -0.37 -35.52 8.34
CA PRO A 126 -1.35 -36.57 8.66
C PRO A 126 -2.24 -36.19 9.86
#